data_AF-A0A9N9FL88-F1
#
_entry.id   AF-A0A9N9FL88-F1
#
_cell.length_a   1.000
_cell.length_b   1.000
_cell.length_c   1.000
_cell.angle_alpha   90.00
_cell.angle_beta   90.00
_cell.angle_gamma   90.00
#
_symmetry.space_group_name_H-M   'P 1'
#
loop_
_entity.id
_entity.type
_entity.pdbx_description
1 polymer ?
#
loop_
_entity_poly.entity_id
_entity_poly.type
_entity_poly.pdbx_seq_one_letter_code
_entity_poly.pdbx_strand_id
1 'polypeptide(L)'
;MLPNGYTATDKSFLFYFDNSTSKISRILPDCSVSAIFQNSSYGPTFGYPDLFISSNCNQTNSSDCNCTHYYEKNFSVTDFFVEDYEGHRPR
;
A
#
# COMPACT_ATOMS: atom_id res chain seq x y z
N MET A 1 12.92 13.64 4.93
CA MET A 1 11.46 13.47 5.01
C MET A 1 10.81 14.69 4.40
N LEU A 2 9.81 14.53 3.53
CA LEU A 2 8.98 15.66 3.09
C LEU A 2 8.10 16.13 4.27
N PRO A 3 7.68 17.40 4.31
CA PRO A 3 6.99 18.01 5.45
C PRO A 3 5.65 17.34 5.85
N ASN A 4 5.14 16.38 5.08
CA ASN A 4 3.80 15.82 5.24
C ASN A 4 3.79 14.34 5.68
N GLY A 5 4.93 13.80 6.13
CA GLY A 5 5.02 12.39 6.54
C GLY A 5 5.08 11.39 5.38
N TYR A 6 5.42 11.85 4.17
CA TYR A 6 5.61 10.97 3.02
C TYR A 6 7.08 10.76 2.68
N THR A 7 7.36 9.56 2.17
CA THR A 7 8.58 9.24 1.44
C THR A 7 8.25 9.21 -0.05
N ALA A 8 8.80 10.19 -0.77
CA ALA A 8 8.69 10.26 -2.21
C ALA A 8 9.57 9.20 -2.88
N THR A 9 9.04 8.51 -3.87
CA THR A 9 9.78 7.56 -4.70
C THR A 9 9.03 7.25 -5.98
N ASP A 10 9.75 7.13 -7.09
CA ASP A 10 9.27 6.64 -8.38
C ASP A 10 9.44 5.12 -8.54
N LYS A 11 10.02 4.46 -7.53
CA LYS A 11 10.31 3.01 -7.53
C LYS A 11 9.29 2.18 -6.75
N SER A 12 8.27 2.82 -6.18
CA SER A 12 7.22 2.08 -5.48
C SER A 12 6.33 1.33 -6.48
N PHE A 13 5.99 0.10 -6.13
CA PHE A 13 4.99 -0.69 -6.84
C PHE A 13 4.21 -1.51 -5.83
N LEU A 14 2.94 -1.74 -6.15
CA LEU A 14 2.09 -2.70 -5.47
C LEU A 14 1.92 -3.91 -6.36
N PHE A 15 1.80 -5.09 -5.74
CA PHE A 15 1.47 -6.30 -6.45
C PHE A 15 0.44 -7.09 -5.66
N TYR A 16 -0.34 -7.86 -6.40
CA TYR A 16 -1.39 -8.73 -5.89
C TYR A 16 -1.32 -10.03 -6.65
N PHE A 17 -1.55 -11.14 -5.97
CA PHE A 17 -1.80 -12.41 -6.62
C PHE A 17 -2.74 -13.27 -5.77
N ASP A 18 -3.56 -14.05 -6.45
CA ASP A 18 -4.34 -15.13 -5.88
C ASP A 18 -4.21 -16.36 -6.80
N ASN A 19 -5.03 -17.38 -6.56
CA ASN A 19 -5.02 -18.62 -7.36
C ASN A 19 -5.43 -18.43 -8.83
N SER A 20 -5.97 -17.27 -9.20
CA SER A 20 -6.61 -16.98 -10.49
C SER A 20 -5.97 -15.81 -11.25
N THR A 21 -5.36 -14.85 -10.56
CA THR A 21 -4.84 -13.64 -11.18
C THR A 21 -3.62 -13.11 -10.46
N SER A 22 -2.83 -12.31 -11.20
CA SER A 22 -1.74 -11.52 -10.64
C SER A 22 -1.73 -10.13 -11.27
N LYS A 23 -1.34 -9.14 -10.49
CA LYS A 23 -1.24 -7.74 -10.90
C LYS A 23 0.03 -7.14 -10.33
N ILE A 24 0.69 -6.30 -11.12
CA ILE A 24 1.77 -5.42 -10.68
C ILE A 24 1.39 -4.01 -11.15
N SER A 25 1.50 -3.05 -10.24
CA SER A 25 1.04 -1.67 -10.40
C SER A 25 2.14 -0.74 -9.93
N ARG A 26 2.73 0.06 -10.83
CA ARG A 26 3.76 1.04 -10.43
C ARG A 26 3.12 2.36 -10.03
N ILE A 27 3.79 3.11 -9.17
CA ILE A 27 3.34 4.45 -8.78
C ILE A 27 3.27 5.36 -10.02
N LEU A 28 2.21 6.16 -10.13
CA LEU A 28 2.09 7.16 -11.20
C LEU A 28 3.16 8.25 -11.00
N PRO A 29 3.80 8.76 -12.08
CA PRO A 29 4.87 9.74 -11.96
C PRO A 29 4.49 11.00 -11.17
N ASP A 30 3.27 11.51 -11.37
CA ASP A 30 2.69 12.67 -10.69
C ASP A 30 2.27 12.38 -9.23
N CYS A 31 2.11 11.10 -8.88
CA CYS A 31 1.80 10.64 -7.53
C CYS A 31 3.04 10.24 -6.70
N SER A 32 4.24 10.25 -7.29
CA SER A 32 5.48 9.78 -6.67
C SER A 32 5.84 10.47 -5.34
N VAL A 33 5.39 11.70 -5.12
CA VAL A 33 5.59 12.46 -3.86
C VAL A 33 4.80 11.89 -2.68
N SER A 34 3.74 11.14 -2.94
CA SER A 34 2.82 10.55 -1.96
C SER A 34 2.89 9.01 -1.97
N ALA A 35 3.97 8.44 -2.50
CA ALA A 35 4.08 7.00 -2.72
C ALA A 35 3.99 6.17 -1.44
N ILE A 36 4.67 6.60 -0.37
CA ILE A 36 4.69 5.88 0.91
C ILE A 36 4.36 6.88 2.01
N PHE A 37 3.27 6.63 2.74
CA PHE A 37 2.90 7.44 3.90
C PHE A 37 3.40 6.78 5.19
N GLN A 38 3.97 7.61 6.08
CA GLN A 38 4.54 7.19 7.35
C GLN A 38 3.75 7.85 8.48
N ASN A 39 2.96 7.06 9.20
CA ASN A 39 2.22 7.51 10.36
C ASN A 39 2.20 6.40 11.42
N SER A 40 2.54 6.73 12.65
CA SER A 40 2.65 5.78 13.77
C SER A 40 1.33 5.12 14.17
N SER A 41 0.19 5.69 13.78
CA SER A 41 -1.14 5.11 14.01
C SER A 41 -1.54 4.09 12.95
N TYR A 42 -0.76 3.95 11.88
CA TYR A 42 -0.97 2.99 10.81
C TYR A 42 0.25 2.08 10.65
N GLY A 43 0.02 0.92 10.05
CA GLY A 43 1.08 0.09 9.50
C GLY A 43 1.56 0.66 8.14
N PRO A 44 2.10 -0.20 7.27
CA PRO A 44 2.48 0.19 5.92
C PRO A 44 1.31 0.85 5.18
N THR A 45 1.58 2.02 4.61
CA THR A 45 0.59 2.78 3.82
C THR A 45 1.24 3.20 2.50
N PHE A 46 0.61 2.81 1.39
CA PHE A 46 1.06 3.01 0.03
C PHE A 46 -0.01 3.78 -0.76
N GLY A 47 0.40 4.84 -1.46
CA GLY A 47 -0.52 5.84 -1.97
C GLY A 47 -1.27 6.53 -0.83
N TYR A 48 -2.32 7.29 -1.15
CA TYR A 48 -3.09 8.04 -0.14
C TYR A 48 -4.61 7.78 -0.20
N PRO A 49 -5.09 6.65 0.36
CA PRO A 49 -4.34 5.44 0.73
C PRO A 49 -4.80 4.24 -0.12
N ASP A 50 -4.14 4.00 -1.25
CA ASP A 50 -4.46 2.88 -2.16
C ASP A 50 -4.32 1.51 -1.46
N LEU A 51 -3.37 1.38 -0.53
CA LEU A 51 -3.26 0.24 0.39
C LEU A 51 -2.80 0.75 1.76
N PHE A 52 -3.50 0.37 2.82
CA PHE A 52 -3.02 0.58 4.17
C PHE A 52 -3.43 -0.54 5.11
N ILE A 53 -2.53 -0.91 6.02
CA ILE A 53 -2.80 -1.85 7.09
C ILE A 53 -2.92 -1.09 8.41
N SER A 54 -3.99 -1.32 9.18
CA SER A 54 -4.23 -0.64 10.45
C SER A 54 -4.82 -1.59 11.50
N SER A 55 -5.07 -1.09 12.70
CA SER A 55 -5.78 -1.79 13.79
C SER A 55 -5.30 -3.23 14.05
N ASN A 56 -4.04 -3.37 14.44
CA ASN A 56 -3.40 -4.66 14.77
C ASN A 56 -3.53 -5.68 13.63
N CYS A 57 -2.96 -5.36 12.46
CA CYS A 57 -2.96 -6.26 11.29
C CYS A 57 -4.39 -6.60 10.83
N ASN A 58 -5.23 -5.57 10.73
CA ASN A 58 -6.64 -5.63 10.32
C ASN A 58 -7.59 -6.45 11.21
N GLN A 59 -7.27 -6.70 12.48
CA GLN A 59 -8.17 -7.47 13.38
C GLN A 59 -9.53 -6.81 13.63
N THR A 60 -9.65 -5.50 13.39
CA THR A 60 -10.91 -4.75 13.55
C THR A 60 -11.44 -4.17 12.24
N ASN A 61 -11.07 -4.76 11.08
CA ASN A 61 -11.57 -4.37 9.75
C ASN A 61 -11.42 -2.88 9.45
N SER A 62 -10.26 -2.32 9.73
CA SER A 62 -9.94 -0.90 9.51
C SER A 62 -8.86 -0.68 8.46
N SER A 63 -8.35 -1.74 7.84
CA SER A 63 -7.42 -1.70 6.70
C SER A 63 -8.21 -1.64 5.41
N ASP A 64 -7.60 -1.08 4.36
CA ASP A 64 -8.21 -1.03 3.04
C ASP A 64 -7.16 -1.30 1.96
N CYS A 65 -7.63 -1.87 0.86
CA CYS A 65 -6.87 -2.04 -0.37
C CYS A 65 -7.80 -1.66 -1.52
N ASN A 66 -7.70 -0.41 -1.95
CA ASN A 66 -8.46 0.16 -3.05
C ASN A 66 -7.55 0.96 -3.98
N CYS A 67 -6.74 0.24 -4.75
CA CYS A 67 -5.77 0.82 -5.66
C CYS A 67 -6.49 1.38 -6.89
N THR A 68 -6.76 2.68 -6.88
CA THR A 68 -7.53 3.35 -7.95
C THR A 68 -7.01 4.75 -8.30
N HIS A 69 -6.08 5.31 -7.51
CA HIS A 69 -5.71 6.73 -7.63
C HIS A 69 -4.21 6.98 -7.77
N TYR A 70 -3.34 6.21 -7.10
CA TYR A 70 -1.91 6.53 -7.01
C TYR A 70 -1.04 5.58 -7.84
N TYR A 71 -1.52 4.37 -8.14
CA TYR A 71 -0.81 3.37 -8.94
C TYR A 71 -1.53 3.06 -10.26
N GLU A 72 -0.77 2.65 -11.28
CA GLU A 72 -1.21 2.49 -12.69
C GLU A 72 -2.38 1.52 -12.93
N LYS A 73 -2.51 0.48 -12.12
CA LYS A 73 -3.47 -0.62 -12.28
C LYS A 73 -4.51 -0.59 -11.17
N ASN A 74 -5.77 -0.68 -11.60
CA ASN A 74 -6.89 -0.73 -10.70
C ASN A 74 -7.10 -2.15 -10.14
N PHE A 75 -7.15 -2.26 -8.82
CA PHE A 75 -7.58 -3.45 -8.11
C PHE A 75 -8.00 -3.11 -6.68
N SER A 76 -8.93 -3.91 -6.16
CA SER A 76 -9.37 -3.78 -4.77
C SER A 76 -9.42 -5.16 -4.16
N VAL A 77 -9.09 -5.25 -2.87
CA VAL A 77 -9.22 -6.47 -2.07
C VAL A 77 -10.17 -6.13 -0.93
N THR A 78 -11.34 -6.73 -0.95
CA THR A 78 -12.38 -6.54 0.08
C THR A 78 -12.29 -7.65 1.12
N ASP A 79 -12.65 -7.35 2.37
CA ASP A 79 -12.82 -8.33 3.45
C ASP A 79 -11.61 -9.26 3.70
N PHE A 80 -10.38 -8.73 3.62
CA PHE A 80 -9.18 -9.49 3.94
C PHE A 80 -8.81 -9.36 5.43
N PHE A 81 -8.13 -10.35 5.98
CA PHE A 81 -7.44 -10.28 7.26
C PHE A 81 -5.96 -10.61 7.05
N VAL A 82 -5.09 -10.07 7.90
CA VAL A 82 -3.65 -10.32 7.78
C VAL A 82 -3.29 -11.51 8.65
N GLU A 83 -2.99 -12.64 8.02
CA GLU A 83 -2.49 -13.84 8.70
C GLU A 83 -1.02 -13.71 9.11
N ASP A 84 -0.21 -13.11 8.23
CA ASP A 84 1.23 -12.89 8.45
C ASP A 84 1.69 -11.63 7.69
N TYR A 85 2.76 -11.01 8.17
CA TYR A 85 3.36 -9.82 7.55
C TYR A 85 4.89 -9.83 7.72
N GLU A 86 5.61 -9.86 6.60
CA GLU A 86 7.06 -9.82 6.56
C GLU A 86 7.57 -8.48 5.98
N GLY A 87 8.56 -7.87 6.65
CA GLY A 87 9.35 -6.77 6.11
C GLY A 87 10.73 -7.25 5.70
N HIS A 88 11.01 -7.32 4.39
CA HIS A 88 12.33 -7.71 3.90
C HIS A 88 13.20 -6.48 3.59
N ARG A 89 14.38 -6.40 4.21
CA ARG A 89 15.42 -5.45 3.78
C ARG A 89 16.30 -6.15 2.74
N PRO A 90 16.44 -5.61 1.52
CA PRO A 90 17.32 -6.22 0.52
C PRO A 90 18.75 -6.35 1.08
N ARG A 91 19.33 -7.53 0.87
CA ARG A 91 20.73 -7.83 1.20
C ARG A 91 21.70 -7.09 0.31
#